data_AF-A0A511T6B4-F1
#
_entry.id   AF-A0A511T6B4-F1
#
_cell.length_a   1.000
_cell.length_b   1.000
_cell.length_c   1.000
_cell.angle_alpha   90.00
_cell.angle_beta   90.00
_cell.angle_gamma   90.00
#
_symmetry.space_group_name_H-M   'P 1'
#
loop_
_entity.id
_entity.type
_entity.pdbx_description
1 polymer ?
#
loop_
_entity_poly.entity_id
_entity_poly.type
_entity_poly.pdbx_seq_one_letter_code
_entity_poly.pdbx_strand_id
1 'polypeptide(L)'
;MSFISCRPVHRVLSPLCLLLAWGCHPEEAGPTTASLATARAKVEEAPPESLPADFLQDIQAALPEGQSVLVHHPEYLSSSFDPNVRVLAESDVWVTFVSEAATFLNALGYFTYPEGSPPTTTVGLQKHLIFGNASAWGSGGALTPGDRMHLGRFPAGTRIGFFLVSNGWDWGQVDDTRTTYYSLDALNPEPLPSQRRHLVSLYHPGAQRRVLAFEDFDRAHEQANNNFSDLIISVTSNPVTGTDPSGPSIPEKPCPESPTAAPASCQLLHQYCPALPSGVYALNPCGTGVTQHYCDMSTGGGGWTVAGWQSASAKTSLGVSSRGTPGSEDWSRSLTCIPFTEIRVFNRTFNDGFVQGYAAQTWSHTTVNMALGTNGTAFKQGTYGPPASQIMMGCVGYGYPAAGGVTPEFACDNDRVGGARGHLADYAGEYCAGGRLDFTWAWSNGSTCSYRGTPYTWGFAIR
;
A
#
# COMPACT_ATOMS: atom_id res chain seq x y z
N MET A 1 -47.85 60.89 16.18
CA MET A 1 -46.54 61.56 16.11
C MET A 1 -46.01 61.38 14.70
N SER A 2 -46.04 62.52 13.98
CA SER A 2 -45.54 62.90 12.65
C SER A 2 -44.32 62.16 12.12
N PHE A 3 -44.04 62.01 10.81
CA PHE A 3 -44.71 62.21 9.49
C PHE A 3 -43.55 62.01 8.47
N ILE A 4 -43.65 61.25 7.37
CA ILE A 4 -43.93 61.66 5.95
C ILE A 4 -43.40 60.46 5.11
N SER A 5 -44.20 59.68 4.36
CA SER A 5 -44.88 59.94 3.05
C SER A 5 -43.87 60.16 1.90
N CYS A 6 -43.89 59.52 0.74
CA CYS A 6 -44.98 59.27 -0.22
C CYS A 6 -44.61 58.12 -1.18
N ARG A 7 -45.60 57.32 -1.59
CA ARG A 7 -45.73 56.78 -2.97
C ARG A 7 -46.49 57.81 -3.83
N PRO A 8 -46.43 57.78 -5.17
CA PRO A 8 -47.49 57.10 -5.95
C PRO A 8 -46.93 56.28 -7.17
N VAL A 9 -47.49 55.12 -7.58
CA VAL A 9 -48.63 54.89 -8.53
C VAL A 9 -48.24 55.27 -9.98
N HIS A 10 -48.43 54.55 -11.11
CA HIS A 10 -49.38 53.53 -11.60
C HIS A 10 -48.79 52.76 -12.82
N ARG A 11 -49.40 51.59 -13.10
CA ARG A 11 -49.69 50.88 -14.38
C ARG A 11 -49.28 51.59 -15.70
N VAL A 12 -48.87 50.86 -16.76
CA VAL A 12 -49.78 50.40 -17.84
C VAL A 12 -49.13 49.27 -18.69
N LEU A 13 -50.00 48.36 -19.13
CA LEU A 13 -49.81 47.23 -20.05
C LEU A 13 -49.54 47.64 -21.52
N SER A 14 -48.60 46.94 -22.16
CA SER A 14 -48.71 46.24 -23.48
C SER A 14 -49.10 47.06 -24.75
N PRO A 15 -49.16 46.45 -25.95
CA PRO A 15 -48.09 45.91 -26.81
C PRO A 15 -48.06 46.66 -28.16
N LEU A 16 -47.00 46.51 -28.99
CA LEU A 16 -47.21 46.48 -30.44
C LEU A 16 -46.04 45.82 -31.18
N CYS A 17 -46.44 44.89 -32.02
CA CYS A 17 -45.70 44.07 -32.98
C CYS A 17 -45.33 44.89 -34.23
N LEU A 18 -44.22 44.57 -34.92
CA LEU A 18 -43.99 44.65 -36.39
C LEU A 18 -42.47 44.42 -36.64
N LEU A 19 -42.05 43.21 -37.02
CA LEU A 19 -41.90 42.66 -38.39
C LEU A 19 -40.56 43.00 -39.09
N LEU A 20 -39.78 41.93 -39.34
CA LEU A 20 -38.91 41.60 -40.50
C LEU A 20 -37.67 42.50 -40.75
N ALA A 21 -36.45 42.03 -40.47
CA ALA A 21 -35.60 41.06 -41.18
C ALA A 21 -34.67 41.67 -42.26
N TRP A 22 -33.35 41.66 -42.00
CA TRP A 22 -32.27 41.32 -42.95
C TRP A 22 -30.90 41.28 -42.24
N GLY A 23 -30.10 40.22 -42.51
CA GLY A 23 -28.70 40.06 -42.06
C GLY A 23 -27.75 41.07 -42.73
N CYS A 24 -26.46 41.20 -42.43
CA CYS A 24 -25.44 40.27 -41.93
C CYS A 24 -24.25 41.12 -41.42
N HIS A 25 -23.63 40.80 -40.27
CA HIS A 25 -22.19 40.52 -40.12
C HIS A 25 -21.81 40.24 -38.64
N PRO A 26 -20.79 39.42 -38.38
CA PRO A 26 -20.47 38.83 -37.09
C PRO A 26 -19.40 39.65 -36.36
N GLU A 27 -19.48 39.72 -35.04
CA GLU A 27 -18.35 39.64 -34.10
C GLU A 27 -18.85 40.01 -32.71
N GLU A 28 -18.92 39.02 -31.84
CA GLU A 28 -18.46 39.01 -30.45
C GLU A 28 -19.14 37.83 -29.75
N ALA A 29 -18.50 36.67 -29.86
CA ALA A 29 -18.78 35.52 -29.04
C ALA A 29 -18.34 35.82 -27.61
N GLY A 30 -19.27 36.29 -26.78
CA GLY A 30 -19.17 36.12 -25.33
C GLY A 30 -19.32 34.62 -25.00
N PRO A 31 -18.58 34.08 -24.02
CA PRO A 31 -18.65 32.65 -23.73
C PRO A 31 -20.01 32.36 -23.10
N THR A 32 -20.92 31.81 -23.90
CA THR A 32 -22.09 31.11 -23.39
C THR A 32 -21.59 29.97 -22.53
N THR A 33 -21.95 30.02 -21.25
CA THR A 33 -21.84 28.94 -20.29
C THR A 33 -22.24 27.64 -20.96
N ALA A 34 -21.24 26.80 -21.25
CA ALA A 34 -21.48 25.43 -21.65
C ALA A 34 -22.31 24.81 -20.53
N SER A 35 -23.57 24.50 -20.86
CA SER A 35 -24.34 23.52 -20.11
C SER A 35 -23.53 22.23 -20.16
N LEU A 36 -22.76 21.98 -19.11
CA LEU A 36 -22.37 20.64 -18.71
C LEU A 36 -23.68 19.94 -18.38
N ALA A 37 -24.33 19.40 -19.41
CA ALA A 37 -25.28 18.34 -19.22
C ALA A 37 -24.49 17.17 -18.62
N THR A 38 -24.43 17.12 -17.29
CA THR A 38 -24.07 15.92 -16.56
C THR A 38 -25.09 14.87 -16.94
N ALA A 39 -24.74 14.03 -17.93
CA ALA A 39 -25.41 12.77 -18.14
C ALA A 39 -25.35 12.04 -16.79
N ARG A 40 -26.46 12.07 -16.06
CA ARG A 40 -26.63 11.34 -14.82
C ARG A 40 -26.41 9.88 -15.21
N ALA A 41 -25.38 9.24 -14.66
CA ALA A 41 -25.16 7.82 -14.88
C ALA A 41 -26.45 7.08 -14.46
N LYS A 42 -27.17 6.57 -15.46
CA LYS A 42 -28.35 5.74 -15.26
C LYS A 42 -27.79 4.33 -15.12
N VAL A 43 -27.98 3.72 -13.96
CA VAL A 43 -27.68 2.31 -13.79
C VAL A 43 -28.68 1.54 -14.65
N GLU A 44 -28.16 0.63 -15.46
CA GLU A 44 -28.97 -0.12 -16.42
C GLU A 44 -28.72 -1.61 -16.22
N GLU A 45 -29.78 -2.41 -16.32
CA GLU A 45 -29.66 -3.87 -16.36
C GLU A 45 -28.80 -4.27 -17.55
N ALA A 46 -27.84 -5.15 -17.30
CA ALA A 46 -27.00 -5.75 -18.33
C ALA A 46 -27.34 -7.25 -18.46
N PRO A 47 -27.05 -7.87 -19.62
CA PRO A 47 -27.16 -9.32 -19.73
C PRO A 47 -26.38 -10.01 -18.60
N PRO A 48 -27.00 -10.97 -17.89
CA PRO A 48 -26.30 -11.73 -16.86
C PRO A 48 -25.03 -12.37 -17.40
N GLU A 49 -24.01 -12.48 -16.56
CA GLU A 49 -22.77 -13.17 -16.91
C GLU A 49 -22.66 -14.52 -16.19
N SER A 50 -21.99 -15.48 -16.82
CA SER A 50 -21.62 -16.72 -16.16
C SER A 50 -20.40 -16.49 -15.29
N LEU A 51 -20.53 -16.74 -13.98
CA LEU A 51 -19.40 -16.72 -13.06
C LEU A 51 -18.65 -18.06 -13.11
N PRO A 52 -17.32 -18.08 -13.35
CA PRO A 52 -16.53 -19.31 -13.35
C PRO A 52 -16.58 -20.04 -12.01
N ALA A 53 -16.59 -21.37 -12.03
CA ALA A 53 -16.70 -22.17 -10.80
C ALA A 53 -15.47 -22.05 -9.89
N ASP A 54 -14.26 -21.96 -10.48
CA ASP A 54 -13.01 -21.71 -9.77
C ASP A 54 -13.01 -20.34 -9.09
N PHE A 55 -13.48 -19.30 -9.78
CA PHE A 55 -13.67 -17.97 -9.21
C PHE A 55 -14.59 -17.98 -7.98
N LEU A 56 -15.73 -18.68 -8.05
CA LEU A 56 -16.65 -18.82 -6.91
C LEU A 56 -16.03 -19.60 -5.74
N GLN A 57 -15.27 -20.66 -6.05
CA GLN A 57 -14.55 -21.44 -5.05
C GLN A 57 -13.47 -20.63 -4.33
N ASP A 58 -12.73 -19.80 -5.07
CA ASP A 58 -11.67 -18.94 -4.52
C ASP A 58 -12.25 -17.87 -3.59
N ILE A 59 -13.43 -17.32 -3.90
CA ILE A 59 -14.17 -16.43 -3.00
C ILE A 59 -14.58 -17.16 -1.73
N GLN A 60 -15.17 -18.36 -1.85
CA GLN A 60 -15.60 -19.13 -0.68
C GLN A 60 -14.44 -19.52 0.23
N ALA A 61 -13.26 -19.76 -0.34
CA ALA A 61 -12.04 -20.05 0.42
C ALA A 61 -11.52 -18.81 1.17
N ALA A 62 -11.57 -17.63 0.55
CA ALA A 62 -11.07 -16.37 1.13
C ALA A 62 -12.06 -15.70 2.09
N LEU A 63 -13.36 -15.88 1.86
CA LEU A 63 -14.45 -15.31 2.66
C LEU A 63 -15.45 -16.40 3.06
N PRO A 64 -15.04 -17.38 3.88
CA PRO A 64 -15.93 -18.45 4.29
C PRO A 64 -17.03 -17.94 5.20
N GLU A 65 -18.27 -18.29 4.86
CA GLU A 65 -19.47 -17.94 5.63
C GLU A 65 -19.31 -18.26 7.13
N GLY A 66 -19.56 -17.27 7.97
CA GLY A 66 -19.47 -17.40 9.43
C GLY A 66 -18.05 -17.43 10.02
N GLN A 67 -17.00 -17.28 9.22
CA GLN A 67 -15.62 -17.14 9.71
C GLN A 67 -15.19 -15.67 9.68
N SER A 68 -14.69 -15.18 10.82
CA SER A 68 -14.32 -13.77 10.93
C SER A 68 -13.06 -13.43 10.11
N VAL A 69 -13.15 -12.42 9.24
CA VAL A 69 -12.01 -11.87 8.49
C VAL A 69 -10.93 -11.37 9.44
N LEU A 70 -11.29 -10.88 10.63
CA LEU A 70 -10.32 -10.41 11.64
C LEU A 70 -9.39 -11.53 12.15
N VAL A 71 -9.80 -12.79 12.02
CA VAL A 71 -9.03 -13.95 12.46
C VAL A 71 -8.31 -14.59 11.30
N HIS A 72 -9.00 -14.79 10.17
CA HIS A 72 -8.48 -15.58 9.05
C HIS A 72 -7.68 -14.76 8.04
N HIS A 73 -8.10 -13.51 7.77
CA HIS A 73 -7.48 -12.63 6.78
C HIS A 73 -7.48 -11.15 7.23
N PRO A 74 -6.90 -10.80 8.39
CA PRO A 74 -6.92 -9.43 8.91
C PRO A 74 -6.29 -8.41 7.94
N GLU A 75 -5.39 -8.85 7.06
CA GLU A 75 -4.80 -8.06 5.98
C GLU A 75 -5.82 -7.53 4.98
N TYR A 76 -6.99 -8.17 4.80
CA TYR A 76 -8.07 -7.69 3.92
C TYR A 76 -8.73 -6.41 4.45
N LEU A 77 -8.47 -6.04 5.69
CA LEU A 77 -8.99 -4.83 6.33
C LEU A 77 -7.90 -3.77 6.54
N SER A 78 -6.69 -3.98 6.01
CA SER A 78 -5.58 -3.04 6.19
C SER A 78 -5.88 -1.66 5.60
N SER A 79 -5.58 -0.61 6.36
CA SER A 79 -5.66 0.78 5.90
C SER A 79 -4.57 1.15 4.89
N SER A 80 -3.64 0.24 4.57
CA SER A 80 -2.57 0.48 3.59
C SER A 80 -3.04 0.52 2.15
N PHE A 81 -4.30 0.16 1.88
CA PHE A 81 -4.91 0.26 0.56
C PHE A 81 -6.32 0.85 0.63
N ASP A 82 -6.71 1.46 -0.49
CA ASP A 82 -8.04 2.01 -0.71
C ASP A 82 -8.96 0.90 -1.27
N PRO A 83 -10.09 0.55 -0.61
CA PRO A 83 -10.99 -0.50 -1.08
C PRO A 83 -11.84 -0.06 -2.29
N ASN A 84 -11.85 1.23 -2.62
CA ASN A 84 -12.67 1.81 -3.70
C ASN A 84 -12.07 1.53 -5.08
N VAL A 85 -12.93 1.41 -6.10
CA VAL A 85 -12.49 1.13 -7.47
C VAL A 85 -11.89 2.40 -8.07
N ARG A 86 -10.63 2.32 -8.52
CA ARG A 86 -9.93 3.40 -9.19
C ARG A 86 -9.96 3.20 -10.70
N VAL A 87 -10.49 4.18 -11.42
CA VAL A 87 -10.54 4.20 -12.89
C VAL A 87 -9.26 4.82 -13.44
N LEU A 88 -8.45 4.01 -14.13
CA LEU A 88 -7.15 4.39 -14.70
C LEU A 88 -7.25 4.92 -16.14
N ALA A 89 -8.24 4.45 -16.88
CA ALA A 89 -8.55 4.87 -18.25
C ALA A 89 -10.07 4.98 -18.40
N GLU A 90 -10.53 5.79 -19.36
CA GLU A 90 -11.96 5.89 -19.62
C GLU A 90 -12.56 4.50 -19.92
N SER A 91 -13.53 4.08 -19.09
CA SER A 91 -14.01 2.71 -19.10
C SER A 91 -15.49 2.61 -18.76
N ASP A 92 -16.17 1.68 -19.43
CA ASP A 92 -17.45 1.18 -18.94
C ASP A 92 -17.22 0.27 -17.73
N VAL A 93 -18.09 0.36 -16.72
CA VAL A 93 -17.98 -0.41 -15.48
C VAL A 93 -19.28 -1.13 -15.17
N TRP A 94 -19.17 -2.39 -14.73
CA TRP A 94 -20.31 -3.22 -14.33
C TRP A 94 -20.12 -3.76 -12.92
N VAL A 95 -21.25 -4.00 -12.26
CA VAL A 95 -21.37 -4.74 -11.01
C VAL A 95 -22.17 -6.00 -11.27
N THR A 96 -21.68 -7.13 -10.76
CA THR A 96 -22.34 -8.43 -10.87
C THR A 96 -22.57 -8.98 -9.47
N PHE A 97 -23.79 -9.42 -9.19
CA PHE A 97 -24.14 -10.14 -7.96
C PHE A 97 -23.43 -11.49 -7.90
N VAL A 98 -22.80 -11.81 -6.77
CA VAL A 98 -22.08 -13.07 -6.55
C VAL A 98 -22.80 -13.92 -5.54
N SER A 99 -23.02 -13.41 -4.32
CA SER A 99 -23.72 -14.13 -3.25
C SER A 99 -24.21 -13.18 -2.17
N GLU A 100 -25.14 -13.67 -1.35
CA GLU A 100 -25.67 -12.99 -0.17
C GLU A 100 -25.96 -14.05 0.89
N ALA A 101 -25.62 -13.74 2.14
CA ALA A 101 -25.82 -14.61 3.30
C ALA A 101 -26.26 -13.81 4.54
N ALA A 102 -26.96 -12.70 4.30
CA ALA A 102 -27.48 -11.81 5.31
C ALA A 102 -28.86 -12.28 5.78
N THR A 103 -29.27 -11.79 6.95
CA THR A 103 -30.70 -11.83 7.34
C THR A 103 -31.42 -10.53 7.03
N PHE A 104 -30.69 -9.49 6.67
CA PHE A 104 -31.21 -8.18 6.32
C PHE A 104 -31.48 -8.05 4.82
N LEU A 105 -32.59 -7.40 4.49
CA LEU A 105 -32.94 -7.09 3.11
C LEU A 105 -32.22 -5.79 2.71
N ASN A 106 -30.94 -5.92 2.37
CA ASN A 106 -30.09 -4.77 2.09
C ASN A 106 -30.39 -4.12 0.74
N ALA A 107 -30.06 -2.83 0.60
CA ALA A 107 -30.02 -2.15 -0.69
C ALA A 107 -28.59 -1.71 -1.01
N LEU A 108 -28.12 -1.97 -2.23
CA LEU A 108 -26.75 -1.65 -2.67
C LEU A 108 -26.76 -0.48 -3.65
N GLY A 109 -25.80 0.43 -3.49
CA GLY A 109 -25.52 1.47 -4.47
C GLY A 109 -24.06 1.89 -4.55
N TYR A 110 -23.79 2.88 -5.40
CA TYR A 110 -22.48 3.50 -5.55
C TYR A 110 -22.57 5.03 -5.56
N PHE A 111 -21.42 5.64 -5.39
CA PHE A 111 -21.16 7.07 -5.57
C PHE A 111 -19.78 7.24 -6.23
N THR A 112 -19.51 8.43 -6.74
CA THR A 112 -18.22 8.72 -7.38
C THR A 112 -17.59 9.98 -6.82
N TYR A 113 -16.26 10.03 -6.85
CA TYR A 113 -15.49 11.21 -6.48
C TYR A 113 -14.18 11.28 -7.27
N PRO A 114 -13.59 12.47 -7.47
CA PRO A 114 -12.28 12.59 -8.10
C PRO A 114 -11.19 11.94 -7.24
N GLU A 115 -10.22 11.29 -7.88
CA GLU A 115 -9.03 10.78 -7.21
C GLU A 115 -8.32 11.91 -6.42
N GLY A 116 -7.88 11.57 -5.20
CA GLY A 116 -7.28 12.54 -4.28
C GLY A 116 -8.27 13.41 -3.50
N SER A 117 -9.58 13.31 -3.79
CA SER A 117 -10.63 14.11 -3.14
C SER A 117 -11.76 13.24 -2.53
N PRO A 118 -11.46 12.33 -1.59
CA PRO A 118 -12.49 11.50 -0.97
C PRO A 118 -13.50 12.36 -0.17
N PRO A 119 -14.81 12.11 -0.30
CA PRO A 119 -15.82 12.72 0.54
C PRO A 119 -15.58 12.44 2.02
N THR A 120 -15.78 13.46 2.86
CA THR A 120 -15.67 13.36 4.32
C THR A 120 -17.03 13.46 5.03
N THR A 121 -18.10 13.63 4.26
CA THR A 121 -19.48 13.67 4.75
C THR A 121 -20.43 13.07 3.71
N THR A 122 -21.56 12.55 4.18
CA THR A 122 -22.65 12.03 3.35
C THR A 122 -23.56 13.15 2.83
N VAL A 123 -23.49 14.35 3.41
CA VAL A 123 -24.28 15.51 3.00
C VAL A 123 -23.90 15.92 1.58
N GLY A 124 -24.88 15.92 0.68
CA GLY A 124 -24.68 16.27 -0.74
C GLY A 124 -24.00 15.18 -1.57
N LEU A 125 -23.73 14.01 -0.98
CA LEU A 125 -23.18 12.88 -1.72
C LEU A 125 -24.21 12.35 -2.72
N GLN A 126 -23.87 12.39 -4.01
CA GLN A 126 -24.74 11.85 -5.06
C GLN A 126 -24.67 10.32 -5.06
N LYS A 127 -25.76 9.69 -4.62
CA LYS A 127 -25.91 8.23 -4.54
C LYS A 127 -26.70 7.70 -5.73
N HIS A 128 -26.30 6.54 -6.23
CA HIS A 128 -26.93 5.81 -7.31
C HIS A 128 -27.22 4.38 -6.86
N LEU A 129 -28.49 3.94 -6.90
CA LEU A 129 -28.85 2.56 -6.56
C LEU A 129 -28.42 1.60 -7.66
N ILE A 130 -27.87 0.46 -7.23
CA ILE A 130 -27.53 -0.69 -8.09
C ILE A 130 -28.63 -1.73 -7.94
N PHE A 131 -28.81 -2.24 -6.72
CA PHE A 131 -29.86 -3.19 -6.38
C PHE A 131 -30.73 -2.58 -5.29
N GLY A 132 -32.01 -2.33 -5.59
CA GLY A 132 -32.96 -1.87 -4.58
C GLY A 132 -33.20 -2.93 -3.50
N ASN A 133 -33.18 -4.20 -3.90
CA ASN A 133 -33.15 -5.36 -3.02
C ASN A 133 -31.94 -6.22 -3.42
N ALA A 134 -30.93 -6.26 -2.57
CA ALA A 134 -29.69 -7.00 -2.78
C ALA A 134 -29.74 -8.44 -2.24
N SER A 135 -30.94 -8.99 -1.98
CA SER A 135 -31.10 -10.36 -1.48
C SER A 135 -31.17 -11.39 -2.60
N ALA A 136 -30.62 -12.56 -2.33
CA ALA A 136 -30.67 -13.70 -3.22
C ALA A 136 -32.10 -14.22 -3.41
N TRP A 137 -32.32 -14.92 -4.53
CA TRP A 137 -33.53 -15.71 -4.74
C TRP A 137 -33.69 -16.72 -3.59
N GLY A 138 -34.84 -16.68 -2.92
CA GLY A 138 -35.13 -17.51 -1.75
C GLY A 138 -34.83 -16.85 -0.39
N SER A 139 -34.13 -15.71 -0.37
CA SER A 139 -33.81 -14.93 0.85
C SER A 139 -34.61 -13.63 0.96
N GLY A 140 -35.75 -13.53 0.26
CA GLY A 140 -36.57 -12.31 0.21
C GLY A 140 -36.26 -11.39 -0.97
N GLY A 141 -35.33 -11.77 -1.85
CA GLY A 141 -35.05 -11.09 -3.11
C GLY A 141 -35.18 -12.00 -4.34
N ALA A 142 -34.63 -11.52 -5.45
CA ALA A 142 -34.73 -12.17 -6.76
C ALA A 142 -33.36 -12.38 -7.42
N LEU A 143 -32.26 -11.97 -6.77
CA LEU A 143 -30.94 -12.02 -7.38
C LEU A 143 -30.39 -13.44 -7.44
N THR A 144 -29.76 -13.75 -8.57
CA THR A 144 -29.03 -15.00 -8.79
C THR A 144 -27.59 -14.68 -9.18
N PRO A 145 -26.60 -15.51 -8.80
CA PRO A 145 -25.21 -15.27 -9.16
C PRO A 145 -25.04 -15.04 -10.67
N GLY A 146 -24.45 -13.91 -11.04
CA GLY A 146 -24.33 -13.48 -12.45
C GLY A 146 -25.27 -12.34 -12.87
N ASP A 147 -26.29 -12.01 -12.08
CA ASP A 147 -27.14 -10.83 -12.33
C ASP A 147 -26.30 -9.56 -12.32
N ARG A 148 -26.40 -8.76 -13.38
CA ARG A 148 -25.41 -7.74 -13.72
C ARG A 148 -26.04 -6.40 -14.03
N MET A 149 -25.41 -5.34 -13.54
CA MET A 149 -25.77 -3.95 -13.77
C MET A 149 -24.60 -3.20 -14.42
N HIS A 150 -24.89 -2.42 -15.45
CA HIS A 150 -23.96 -1.43 -16.01
C HIS A 150 -24.09 -0.13 -15.21
N LEU A 151 -22.99 0.32 -14.61
CA LEU A 151 -22.96 1.57 -13.85
C LEU A 151 -22.78 2.80 -14.75
N GLY A 152 -22.29 2.60 -15.97
CA GLY A 152 -21.97 3.66 -16.93
C GLY A 152 -20.49 3.70 -17.31
N ARG A 153 -20.14 4.77 -18.04
CA ARG A 153 -18.78 5.05 -18.51
C ARG A 153 -18.15 6.15 -17.68
N PHE A 154 -16.98 5.88 -17.13
CA PHE A 154 -16.26 6.77 -16.22
C PHE A 154 -14.92 7.20 -16.80
N PRO A 155 -14.54 8.48 -16.69
CA PRO A 155 -13.22 8.94 -17.12
C PRO A 155 -12.12 8.49 -16.15
N ALA A 156 -10.87 8.47 -16.64
CA ALA A 156 -9.69 8.27 -15.81
C ALA A 156 -9.63 9.28 -14.64
N GLY A 157 -9.12 8.84 -13.49
CA GLY A 157 -9.08 9.65 -12.27
C GLY A 157 -10.40 9.68 -11.50
N THR A 158 -11.39 8.85 -11.88
CA THR A 158 -12.61 8.64 -11.09
C THR A 158 -12.37 7.55 -10.04
N ARG A 159 -12.81 7.79 -8.81
CA ARG A 159 -12.99 6.74 -7.79
C ARG A 159 -14.47 6.40 -7.68
N ILE A 160 -14.78 5.11 -7.66
CA ILE A 160 -16.13 4.59 -7.45
C ILE A 160 -16.17 3.96 -6.07
N GLY A 161 -16.93 4.58 -5.17
CA GLY A 161 -17.22 4.04 -3.85
C GLY A 161 -18.61 3.42 -3.80
N PHE A 162 -18.83 2.57 -2.81
CA PHE A 162 -20.04 1.77 -2.66
C PHE A 162 -20.68 2.04 -1.31
N PHE A 163 -21.99 1.89 -1.24
CA PHE A 163 -22.74 1.99 0.00
C PHE A 163 -23.78 0.88 0.08
N LEU A 164 -24.02 0.40 1.29
CA LEU A 164 -25.02 -0.59 1.63
C LEU A 164 -25.97 0.03 2.65
N VAL A 165 -27.25 0.13 2.29
CA VAL A 165 -28.30 0.50 3.24
C VAL A 165 -28.74 -0.78 3.96
N SER A 166 -28.32 -0.89 5.21
CA SER A 166 -28.55 -2.07 6.05
C SER A 166 -30.04 -2.23 6.33
N ASN A 167 -30.59 -3.39 5.98
CA ASN A 167 -32.02 -3.69 6.05
C ASN A 167 -32.91 -2.59 5.41
N GLY A 168 -32.43 -2.02 4.31
CA GLY A 168 -33.03 -0.86 3.65
C GLY A 168 -34.19 -1.16 2.72
N TRP A 169 -34.45 -2.42 2.36
CA TRP A 169 -35.55 -2.77 1.46
C TRP A 169 -36.88 -2.93 2.21
N ASP A 170 -37.88 -2.16 1.81
CA ASP A 170 -39.25 -2.18 2.36
C ASP A 170 -40.26 -2.52 1.25
N TRP A 171 -40.19 -3.77 0.75
CA TRP A 171 -41.21 -4.42 -0.09
C TRP A 171 -41.76 -3.59 -1.26
N GLY A 172 -40.92 -2.79 -1.92
CA GLY A 172 -41.29 -1.98 -3.07
C GLY A 172 -40.48 -0.68 -3.18
N GLN A 173 -39.82 -0.27 -2.11
CA GLN A 173 -38.98 0.92 -2.06
C GLN A 173 -37.76 0.70 -1.15
N VAL A 174 -36.75 1.55 -1.34
CA VAL A 174 -35.59 1.63 -0.43
C VAL A 174 -35.88 2.70 0.62
N ASP A 175 -35.81 2.32 1.89
CA ASP A 175 -35.80 3.23 3.05
C ASP A 175 -34.38 3.76 3.28
N ASP A 176 -34.09 4.93 2.71
CA ASP A 176 -32.77 5.58 2.79
C ASP A 176 -32.48 6.23 4.16
N THR A 177 -33.41 6.13 5.11
CA THR A 177 -33.23 6.59 6.49
C THR A 177 -32.56 5.56 7.38
N ARG A 178 -32.45 4.31 6.92
CA ARG A 178 -31.74 3.23 7.62
C ARG A 178 -30.24 3.47 7.66
N THR A 179 -29.59 2.81 8.61
CA THR A 179 -28.13 2.82 8.74
C THR A 179 -27.49 2.44 7.40
N THR A 180 -26.54 3.26 6.97
CA THR A 180 -25.82 3.04 5.72
C THR A 180 -24.34 2.88 6.02
N TYR A 181 -23.75 1.81 5.52
CA TYR A 181 -22.32 1.55 5.56
C TYR A 181 -21.68 1.86 4.21
N TYR A 182 -20.51 2.47 4.22
CA TYR A 182 -19.80 2.96 3.05
C TYR A 182 -18.46 2.25 2.91
N SER A 183 -17.98 2.16 1.67
CA SER A 183 -16.61 1.75 1.36
C SER A 183 -15.55 2.75 1.81
N LEU A 184 -15.94 3.97 2.19
CA LEU A 184 -15.06 4.97 2.79
C LEU A 184 -15.19 4.92 4.31
N ASP A 185 -14.14 4.43 4.96
CA ASP A 185 -14.07 4.27 6.42
C ASP A 185 -14.45 5.57 7.17
N ALA A 186 -14.09 6.74 6.63
CA ALA A 186 -14.40 8.05 7.25
C ALA A 186 -15.89 8.40 7.31
N LEU A 187 -16.75 7.72 6.54
CA LEU A 187 -18.19 7.96 6.51
C LEU A 187 -18.99 7.03 7.44
N ASN A 188 -18.33 6.04 8.05
CA ASN A 188 -18.98 5.02 8.87
C ASN A 188 -19.08 5.43 10.35
N PRO A 189 -20.16 5.05 11.05
CA PRO A 189 -20.56 5.63 12.32
C PRO A 189 -19.72 5.17 13.52
N GLU A 190 -18.93 4.10 13.39
CA GLU A 190 -18.25 3.46 14.51
C GLU A 190 -17.26 4.42 15.19
N PRO A 191 -17.14 4.40 16.53
CA PRO A 191 -16.22 5.29 17.23
C PRO A 191 -14.75 4.94 16.99
N LEU A 192 -14.42 3.65 16.82
CA LEU A 192 -13.04 3.20 16.64
C LEU A 192 -12.68 3.08 15.14
N PRO A 193 -11.57 3.68 14.69
CA PRO A 193 -11.15 3.60 13.28
C PRO A 193 -10.98 2.18 12.75
N SER A 194 -10.58 1.21 13.58
CA SER A 194 -10.42 -0.20 13.20
C SER A 194 -11.74 -0.91 12.88
N GLN A 195 -12.87 -0.37 13.34
CA GLN A 195 -14.21 -0.95 13.13
C GLN A 195 -14.93 -0.29 11.94
N ARG A 196 -14.48 0.88 11.49
CA ARG A 196 -15.14 1.64 10.42
C ARG A 196 -15.03 1.02 9.03
N ARG A 197 -14.24 -0.03 8.82
CA ARG A 197 -14.18 -0.66 7.49
C ARG A 197 -15.30 -1.69 7.33
N HIS A 198 -16.23 -1.43 6.42
CA HIS A 198 -17.35 -2.33 6.11
C HIS A 198 -17.21 -3.02 4.75
N LEU A 199 -16.07 -2.84 4.07
CA LEU A 199 -15.84 -3.41 2.76
C LEU A 199 -14.46 -4.07 2.68
N VAL A 200 -14.47 -5.36 2.34
CA VAL A 200 -13.30 -6.09 1.83
C VAL A 200 -13.26 -5.93 0.31
N SER A 201 -12.08 -5.66 -0.25
CA SER A 201 -11.87 -5.43 -1.68
C SER A 201 -10.68 -6.24 -2.18
N LEU A 202 -10.94 -7.27 -2.98
CA LEU A 202 -9.96 -8.26 -3.42
C LEU A 202 -9.92 -8.30 -4.94
N TYR A 203 -8.73 -8.32 -5.55
CA TYR A 203 -8.62 -8.50 -7.00
C TYR A 203 -8.43 -9.97 -7.36
N HIS A 204 -9.20 -10.48 -8.33
CA HIS A 204 -9.04 -11.84 -8.83
C HIS A 204 -8.34 -11.83 -10.20
N PRO A 205 -7.04 -12.14 -10.29
CA PRO A 205 -6.29 -12.01 -11.53
C PRO A 205 -6.71 -13.02 -12.62
N GLY A 206 -7.14 -14.23 -12.25
CA GLY A 206 -7.61 -15.23 -13.20
C GLY A 206 -8.89 -14.80 -13.92
N ALA A 207 -9.92 -14.43 -13.16
CA ALA A 207 -11.19 -13.91 -13.65
C ALA A 207 -11.18 -12.41 -14.03
N GLN A 208 -10.03 -11.72 -13.88
CA GLN A 208 -9.78 -10.31 -14.18
C GLN A 208 -10.87 -9.34 -13.68
N ARG A 209 -11.23 -9.48 -12.41
CA ARG A 209 -12.32 -8.74 -11.78
C ARG A 209 -12.03 -8.47 -10.31
N ARG A 210 -12.63 -7.43 -9.76
CA ARG A 210 -12.55 -7.11 -8.33
C ARG A 210 -13.75 -7.70 -7.60
N VAL A 211 -13.54 -8.31 -6.45
CA VAL A 211 -14.57 -8.81 -5.54
C VAL A 211 -14.71 -7.82 -4.40
N LEU A 212 -15.93 -7.39 -4.12
CA LEU A 212 -16.26 -6.53 -3.00
C LEU A 212 -17.22 -7.28 -2.09
N ALA A 213 -16.89 -7.35 -0.80
CA ALA A 213 -17.63 -8.11 0.19
C ALA A 213 -17.94 -7.23 1.41
N PHE A 214 -19.22 -7.11 1.76
CA PHE A 214 -19.72 -6.19 2.77
C PHE A 214 -20.03 -6.87 4.09
N GLU A 215 -19.74 -6.17 5.19
CA GLU A 215 -20.37 -6.40 6.48
C GLU A 215 -21.54 -5.41 6.65
N ASP A 216 -22.76 -5.92 6.85
CA ASP A 216 -24.00 -5.14 6.88
C ASP A 216 -24.44 -4.70 8.29
N PHE A 217 -23.64 -5.00 9.30
CA PHE A 217 -23.94 -4.77 10.72
C PHE A 217 -22.90 -3.89 11.42
N ASP A 218 -23.29 -3.27 12.54
CA ASP A 218 -22.41 -2.40 13.33
C ASP A 218 -21.25 -3.21 13.91
N ARG A 219 -20.03 -2.93 13.40
CA ARG A 219 -18.81 -3.63 13.80
C ARG A 219 -18.31 -3.28 15.20
N ALA A 220 -18.89 -2.25 15.84
CA ALA A 220 -18.69 -1.96 17.25
C ALA A 220 -19.60 -2.80 18.17
N HIS A 221 -20.62 -3.45 17.62
CA HIS A 221 -21.52 -4.31 18.37
C HIS A 221 -20.87 -5.66 18.69
N GLU A 222 -21.10 -6.20 19.88
CA GLU A 222 -20.51 -7.47 20.35
C GLU A 222 -20.95 -8.71 19.55
N GLN A 223 -22.07 -8.60 18.83
CA GLN A 223 -22.63 -9.66 17.98
C GLN A 223 -22.12 -9.62 16.54
N ALA A 224 -21.30 -8.63 16.16
CA ALA A 224 -20.75 -8.54 14.82
C ALA A 224 -19.85 -9.77 14.54
N ASN A 225 -20.23 -10.58 13.54
CA ASN A 225 -19.47 -11.77 13.18
C ASN A 225 -18.18 -11.41 12.41
N ASN A 226 -18.14 -10.21 11.78
CA ASN A 226 -17.01 -9.68 11.04
C ASN A 226 -16.57 -10.63 9.90
N ASN A 227 -17.51 -11.34 9.25
CA ASN A 227 -17.21 -12.28 8.18
C ASN A 227 -17.28 -11.63 6.77
N PHE A 228 -17.93 -10.46 6.65
CA PHE A 228 -18.07 -9.68 5.41
C PHE A 228 -18.74 -10.43 4.24
N SER A 229 -19.42 -11.55 4.49
CA SER A 229 -20.11 -12.34 3.46
C SER A 229 -21.59 -11.98 3.32
N ASP A 230 -22.06 -10.95 4.04
CA ASP A 230 -23.46 -10.48 4.00
C ASP A 230 -23.89 -10.10 2.57
N LEU A 231 -23.01 -9.45 1.81
CA LEU A 231 -23.20 -9.24 0.37
C LEU A 231 -21.86 -9.26 -0.36
N ILE A 232 -21.75 -10.14 -1.35
CA ILE A 232 -20.59 -10.23 -2.24
C ILE A 232 -21.03 -9.86 -3.66
N ILE A 233 -20.29 -8.93 -4.26
CA ILE A 233 -20.41 -8.54 -5.66
C ILE A 233 -19.04 -8.60 -6.35
N SER A 234 -19.03 -8.60 -7.68
CA SER A 234 -17.82 -8.37 -8.45
C SER A 234 -17.96 -7.16 -9.37
N VAL A 235 -16.82 -6.50 -9.63
CA VAL A 235 -16.71 -5.31 -10.49
C VAL A 235 -15.79 -5.64 -11.66
N THR A 236 -16.26 -5.32 -12.87
CA THR A 236 -15.49 -5.45 -14.12
C THR A 236 -15.49 -4.13 -14.86
N SER A 237 -14.48 -3.93 -15.72
CA SER A 237 -14.41 -2.77 -16.62
C SER A 237 -14.07 -3.18 -18.05
N ASN A 238 -14.41 -2.30 -19.00
CA ASN A 238 -13.97 -2.39 -20.39
C ASN A 238 -13.33 -1.06 -20.78
N PRO A 239 -12.02 -1.03 -21.08
CA PRO A 239 -11.09 -2.16 -21.08
C PRO A 239 -10.91 -2.77 -19.68
N VAL A 240 -10.50 -4.04 -19.63
CA VAL A 240 -10.21 -4.74 -18.36
C VAL A 240 -9.11 -4.04 -17.57
N THR A 241 -8.14 -3.44 -18.26
CA THR A 241 -7.07 -2.61 -17.67
C THR A 241 -7.54 -1.20 -17.29
N GLY A 242 -8.83 -0.92 -17.45
CA GLY A 242 -9.45 0.36 -17.18
C GLY A 242 -9.59 0.68 -15.70
N THR A 243 -9.51 -0.34 -14.85
CA THR A 243 -9.54 -0.21 -13.39
C THR A 243 -8.27 -0.77 -12.76
N ASP A 244 -7.87 -0.20 -11.63
CA ASP A 244 -6.65 -0.56 -10.90
C ASP A 244 -6.77 -1.96 -10.27
N PRO A 245 -5.87 -2.92 -10.57
CA PRO A 245 -5.88 -4.27 -10.00
C PRO A 245 -5.15 -4.39 -8.66
N SER A 246 -4.59 -3.30 -8.10
CA SER A 246 -3.83 -3.33 -6.85
C SER A 246 -4.69 -3.63 -5.61
N GLY A 247 -4.02 -3.95 -4.50
CA GLY A 247 -4.63 -4.40 -3.25
C GLY A 247 -4.47 -5.90 -3.02
N PRO A 248 -5.10 -6.47 -1.98
CA PRO A 248 -5.12 -7.91 -1.76
C PRO A 248 -5.76 -8.64 -2.94
N SER A 249 -5.36 -9.88 -3.18
CA SER A 249 -5.83 -10.67 -4.33
C SER A 249 -6.24 -12.08 -3.95
N ILE A 250 -7.26 -12.60 -4.63
CA ILE A 250 -7.74 -13.98 -4.49
C ILE A 250 -7.65 -14.77 -5.82
N PRO A 251 -7.46 -16.10 -5.83
CA PRO A 251 -7.19 -16.93 -4.66
C PRO A 251 -5.95 -16.42 -3.96
N GLU A 252 -5.91 -16.58 -2.63
CA GLU A 252 -4.65 -16.50 -1.94
C GLU A 252 -3.75 -17.51 -2.60
N LYS A 253 -2.76 -17.03 -3.35
CA LYS A 253 -1.72 -17.94 -3.78
C LYS A 253 -1.07 -18.38 -2.47
N PRO A 254 -1.10 -19.67 -2.09
CA PRO A 254 -0.19 -20.13 -1.07
C PRO A 254 1.17 -19.66 -1.56
N CYS A 255 1.85 -18.83 -0.77
CA CYS A 255 3.20 -18.39 -1.08
C CYS A 255 3.96 -19.66 -1.41
N PRO A 256 4.28 -19.90 -2.69
CA PRO A 256 4.88 -21.15 -3.01
C PRO A 256 6.22 -21.11 -2.27
N GLU A 257 6.53 -22.14 -1.49
CA GLU A 257 7.84 -22.30 -0.85
C GLU A 257 8.98 -22.17 -1.89
N SER A 258 8.65 -22.21 -3.19
CA SER A 258 9.40 -21.54 -4.25
C SER A 258 8.49 -21.02 -5.37
N PRO A 259 8.50 -19.72 -5.71
CA PRO A 259 7.90 -19.28 -6.96
C PRO A 259 8.58 -19.99 -8.13
N THR A 260 7.81 -20.33 -9.17
CA THR A 260 8.27 -21.04 -10.38
C THR A 260 9.48 -20.37 -11.04
N ALA A 261 9.71 -19.08 -10.72
CA ALA A 261 11.00 -18.41 -10.81
C ALA A 261 11.29 -17.67 -9.49
N ALA A 262 12.46 -17.92 -8.87
CA ALA A 262 12.90 -17.23 -7.67
C ALA A 262 13.00 -15.70 -7.90
N PRO A 263 12.49 -14.84 -6.98
CA PRO A 263 12.53 -13.39 -7.15
C PRO A 263 13.96 -12.84 -7.04
N ALA A 264 14.20 -11.64 -7.57
CA ALA A 264 15.55 -11.06 -7.58
C ALA A 264 16.02 -10.54 -6.21
N SER A 265 15.10 -10.26 -5.28
CA SER A 265 15.43 -9.71 -3.95
C SER A 265 14.39 -10.10 -2.90
N CYS A 266 14.76 -9.98 -1.63
CA CYS A 266 13.82 -10.14 -0.52
C CYS A 266 12.69 -9.10 -0.56
N GLN A 267 12.93 -7.90 -1.09
CA GLN A 267 11.90 -6.88 -1.24
C GLN A 267 10.83 -7.30 -2.24
N LEU A 268 11.22 -7.84 -3.39
CA LEU A 268 10.26 -8.41 -4.34
C LEU A 268 9.51 -9.58 -3.72
N LEU A 269 10.21 -10.49 -3.03
CA LEU A 269 9.56 -11.59 -2.32
C LEU A 269 8.54 -11.10 -1.29
N HIS A 270 8.87 -10.07 -0.52
CA HIS A 270 7.98 -9.49 0.49
C HIS A 270 6.77 -8.77 -0.12
N GLN A 271 6.94 -8.12 -1.28
CA GLN A 271 5.81 -7.54 -2.03
C GLN A 271 4.84 -8.61 -2.54
N TYR A 272 5.35 -9.76 -2.99
CA TYR A 272 4.51 -10.87 -3.43
C TYR A 272 3.90 -11.65 -2.26
N CYS A 273 4.62 -11.73 -1.15
CA CYS A 273 4.35 -12.61 -0.03
C CYS A 273 4.64 -11.91 1.31
N PRO A 274 3.81 -10.92 1.70
CA PRO A 274 4.07 -10.07 2.87
C PRO A 274 4.00 -10.84 4.20
N ALA A 275 3.25 -11.95 4.24
CA ALA A 275 3.09 -12.78 5.44
C ALA A 275 4.27 -13.73 5.72
N LEU A 276 5.27 -13.81 4.83
CA LEU A 276 6.41 -14.70 5.03
C LEU A 276 7.23 -14.28 6.27
N PRO A 277 7.62 -15.23 7.14
CA PRO A 277 8.47 -14.92 8.28
C PRO A 277 9.89 -14.54 7.83
N SER A 278 10.67 -13.91 8.70
CA SER A 278 12.12 -13.78 8.48
C SER A 278 12.76 -15.17 8.38
N GLY A 279 13.65 -15.38 7.40
CA GLY A 279 14.17 -16.72 7.12
C GLY A 279 15.06 -16.78 5.89
N VAL A 280 15.48 -17.99 5.52
CA VAL A 280 16.31 -18.23 4.33
C VAL A 280 15.41 -18.55 3.15
N TYR A 281 15.61 -17.83 2.05
CA TYR A 281 14.83 -17.95 0.83
C TYR A 281 15.72 -18.07 -0.40
N ALA A 282 15.15 -18.73 -1.41
CA ALA A 282 15.75 -18.90 -2.71
C ALA A 282 15.48 -17.66 -3.58
N LEU A 283 16.54 -16.95 -4.01
CA LEU A 283 16.47 -15.76 -4.86
C LEU A 283 17.25 -15.99 -6.16
N ASN A 284 16.91 -15.29 -7.25
CA ASN A 284 17.68 -15.25 -8.50
C ASN A 284 18.07 -13.81 -8.87
N PRO A 285 19.02 -13.18 -8.14
CA PRO A 285 19.35 -11.76 -8.35
C PRO A 285 19.86 -11.43 -9.74
N CYS A 286 20.68 -12.31 -10.34
CA CYS A 286 21.31 -12.06 -11.64
C CYS A 286 20.53 -12.63 -12.84
N GLY A 287 19.41 -13.32 -12.60
CA GLY A 287 18.70 -14.06 -13.65
C GLY A 287 19.41 -15.32 -14.15
N THR A 288 20.60 -15.64 -13.63
CA THR A 288 21.45 -16.75 -14.09
C THR A 288 21.34 -18.02 -13.26
N GLY A 289 20.66 -17.97 -12.11
CA GLY A 289 20.54 -19.12 -11.23
C GLY A 289 20.11 -18.75 -9.81
N VAL A 290 19.52 -19.72 -9.12
CA VAL A 290 18.97 -19.55 -7.77
C VAL A 290 20.08 -19.67 -6.72
N THR A 291 20.07 -18.77 -5.74
CA THR A 291 21.00 -18.73 -4.60
C THR A 291 20.22 -18.49 -3.29
N GLN A 292 20.77 -18.96 -2.17
CA GLN A 292 20.13 -18.84 -0.85
C GLN A 292 20.52 -17.54 -0.15
N HIS A 293 19.53 -16.76 0.26
CA HIS A 293 19.69 -15.48 0.96
C HIS A 293 18.81 -15.44 2.20
N TYR A 294 19.28 -14.77 3.25
CA TYR A 294 18.43 -14.51 4.41
C TYR A 294 17.64 -13.23 4.17
N CYS A 295 16.33 -13.32 4.32
CA CYS A 295 15.41 -12.19 4.26
C CYS A 295 14.93 -11.85 5.68
N ASP A 296 15.13 -10.59 6.10
CA ASP A 296 14.42 -10.04 7.25
C ASP A 296 13.12 -9.40 6.74
N MET A 297 12.02 -10.12 6.99
CA MET A 297 10.66 -9.79 6.53
C MET A 297 9.88 -8.96 7.54
N SER A 298 10.46 -8.69 8.72
CA SER A 298 9.76 -8.08 9.85
C SER A 298 10.26 -6.69 10.20
N THR A 299 11.57 -6.47 10.20
CA THR A 299 12.13 -5.25 10.77
C THR A 299 11.94 -4.06 9.83
N GLY A 300 11.43 -2.94 10.35
CA GLY A 300 11.33 -1.69 9.58
C GLY A 300 10.52 -1.81 8.29
N GLY A 301 9.49 -2.67 8.27
CA GLY A 301 8.64 -2.92 7.10
C GLY A 301 9.10 -4.07 6.20
N GLY A 302 10.08 -4.87 6.62
CA GLY A 302 10.46 -6.11 5.93
C GLY A 302 11.18 -5.90 4.60
N GLY A 303 11.38 -7.01 3.87
CA GLY A 303 11.99 -7.04 2.53
C GLY A 303 13.50 -6.85 2.48
N TRP A 304 14.19 -6.93 3.62
CA TRP A 304 15.64 -6.74 3.68
C TRP A 304 16.39 -7.97 3.20
N THR A 305 17.25 -7.80 2.19
CA THR A 305 18.20 -8.85 1.78
C THR A 305 19.49 -8.71 2.58
N VAL A 306 19.72 -9.66 3.50
CA VAL A 306 20.80 -9.56 4.48
C VAL A 306 22.14 -9.97 3.86
N ALA A 307 23.14 -9.09 3.96
CA ALA A 307 24.50 -9.34 3.48
C ALA A 307 25.21 -10.43 4.31
N GLY A 308 24.83 -10.56 5.57
CA GLY A 308 25.39 -11.45 6.56
C GLY A 308 25.47 -10.78 7.92
N TRP A 309 26.00 -11.51 8.89
CA TRP A 309 26.36 -10.97 10.19
C TRP A 309 27.50 -11.78 10.81
N GLN A 310 28.20 -11.17 11.75
CA GLN A 310 29.41 -11.72 12.37
C GLN A 310 29.66 -11.08 13.74
N SER A 311 30.61 -11.63 14.50
CA SER A 311 31.02 -11.02 15.76
C SER A 311 31.61 -9.62 15.55
N ALA A 312 31.51 -8.78 16.56
CA ALA A 312 32.11 -7.45 16.57
C ALA A 312 33.66 -7.46 16.47
N SER A 313 34.29 -8.61 16.70
CA SER A 313 35.73 -8.82 16.56
C SER A 313 36.13 -9.45 15.21
N ALA A 314 35.16 -9.69 14.33
CA ALA A 314 35.39 -10.42 13.08
C ALA A 314 36.18 -9.60 12.06
N LYS A 315 36.88 -10.35 11.19
CA LYS A 315 37.87 -9.81 10.24
C LYS A 315 37.46 -9.95 8.77
N THR A 316 36.25 -10.43 8.53
CA THR A 316 35.76 -10.86 7.21
C THR A 316 34.71 -9.92 6.65
N SER A 317 34.83 -9.54 5.37
CA SER A 317 33.84 -8.64 4.75
C SER A 317 32.45 -9.29 4.62
N LEU A 318 31.40 -8.48 4.66
CA LEU A 318 30.02 -8.90 4.42
C LEU A 318 29.56 -8.41 3.04
N GLY A 319 28.69 -9.14 2.35
CA GLY A 319 28.07 -8.68 1.09
C GLY A 319 28.94 -8.77 -0.17
N VAL A 320 30.26 -9.04 -0.04
CA VAL A 320 31.19 -9.16 -1.18
C VAL A 320 31.35 -10.63 -1.58
N SER A 321 31.77 -11.46 -0.64
CA SER A 321 32.00 -12.89 -0.83
C SER A 321 31.00 -13.71 -0.03
N SER A 322 30.75 -14.92 -0.51
CA SER A 322 29.88 -15.88 0.16
C SER A 322 30.67 -16.79 1.08
N ARG A 323 30.25 -16.92 2.34
CA ARG A 323 30.79 -17.87 3.33
C ARG A 323 29.72 -18.28 4.33
N GLY A 324 29.90 -19.43 4.96
CA GLY A 324 28.97 -19.92 5.97
C GLY A 324 27.58 -20.22 5.41
N THR A 325 26.66 -20.56 6.31
CA THR A 325 25.28 -20.87 5.98
C THR A 325 24.40 -19.66 6.30
N PRO A 326 23.55 -19.16 5.38
CA PRO A 326 22.67 -18.05 5.70
C PRO A 326 21.84 -18.34 6.95
N GLY A 327 21.83 -17.42 7.91
CA GLY A 327 21.15 -17.63 9.19
C GLY A 327 22.01 -18.24 10.32
N SER A 328 23.22 -18.75 10.04
CA SER A 328 24.11 -19.27 11.09
C SER A 328 24.73 -18.15 11.94
N GLU A 329 25.55 -18.48 12.93
CA GLU A 329 26.13 -17.50 13.86
C GLU A 329 27.06 -16.46 13.19
N ASP A 330 27.86 -16.91 12.22
CA ASP A 330 28.68 -16.07 11.33
C ASP A 330 28.49 -16.51 9.88
N TRP A 331 28.14 -15.58 9.00
CA TRP A 331 28.04 -15.84 7.57
C TRP A 331 28.05 -14.55 6.74
N SER A 332 28.28 -14.70 5.45
CA SER A 332 28.11 -13.65 4.45
C SER A 332 27.56 -14.24 3.15
N ARG A 333 26.76 -13.48 2.44
CA ARG A 333 26.31 -13.79 1.08
C ARG A 333 26.63 -12.61 0.19
N SER A 334 27.14 -12.91 -1.01
CA SER A 334 27.35 -11.89 -2.02
C SER A 334 26.01 -11.26 -2.40
N LEU A 335 25.97 -9.92 -2.43
CA LEU A 335 24.78 -9.15 -2.81
C LEU A 335 24.79 -8.78 -4.30
N THR A 336 25.74 -9.30 -5.09
CA THR A 336 25.88 -8.98 -6.51
C THR A 336 24.56 -9.11 -7.28
N CYS A 337 24.30 -8.14 -8.17
CA CYS A 337 23.07 -7.99 -8.96
C CYS A 337 21.81 -7.58 -8.19
N ILE A 338 21.85 -7.44 -6.87
CA ILE A 338 20.65 -7.03 -6.12
C ILE A 338 20.48 -5.50 -6.24
N PRO A 339 19.34 -5.02 -6.77
CA PRO A 339 19.02 -3.59 -6.74
C PRO A 339 18.62 -3.17 -5.32
N PHE A 340 18.97 -1.95 -4.95
CA PHE A 340 18.62 -1.39 -3.64
C PHE A 340 18.49 0.13 -3.68
N THR A 341 17.76 0.64 -2.69
CA THR A 341 17.64 2.07 -2.39
C THR A 341 17.94 2.37 -0.92
N GLU A 342 18.00 1.35 -0.07
CA GLU A 342 18.27 1.52 1.36
C GLU A 342 19.34 0.53 1.84
N ILE A 343 20.15 0.97 2.80
CA ILE A 343 21.04 0.10 3.55
C ILE A 343 20.71 0.23 5.03
N ARG A 344 20.60 -0.93 5.69
CA ARG A 344 20.45 -1.03 7.14
C ARG A 344 21.71 -1.65 7.74
N VAL A 345 22.36 -0.96 8.66
CA VAL A 345 23.41 -1.53 9.53
C VAL A 345 22.77 -1.86 10.88
N PHE A 346 22.99 -3.06 11.41
CA PHE A 346 22.27 -3.54 12.59
C PHE A 346 23.16 -4.27 13.60
N ASN A 347 22.76 -4.19 14.86
CA ASN A 347 23.27 -4.95 15.99
C ASN A 347 22.21 -5.97 16.40
N ARG A 348 22.49 -7.26 16.18
CA ARG A 348 21.53 -8.34 16.48
C ARG A 348 21.39 -8.59 17.98
N THR A 349 22.49 -8.46 18.72
CA THR A 349 22.52 -8.76 20.16
C THR A 349 21.65 -7.79 20.95
N PHE A 350 21.66 -6.51 20.57
CA PHE A 350 20.93 -5.46 21.28
C PHE A 350 19.72 -4.91 20.51
N ASN A 351 19.34 -5.56 19.40
CA ASN A 351 18.22 -5.19 18.54
C ASN A 351 18.22 -3.69 18.14
N ASP A 352 19.40 -3.18 17.76
CA ASP A 352 19.58 -1.80 17.31
C ASP A 352 19.92 -1.77 15.81
N GLY A 353 19.69 -0.65 15.14
CA GLY A 353 20.07 -0.49 13.75
C GLY A 353 19.72 0.86 13.16
N PHE A 354 20.45 1.22 12.11
CA PHE A 354 20.31 2.48 11.41
C PHE A 354 20.06 2.20 9.93
N VAL A 355 19.02 2.83 9.40
CA VAL A 355 18.68 2.80 7.98
C VAL A 355 19.11 4.12 7.33
N GLN A 356 19.64 4.03 6.12
CA GLN A 356 19.95 5.17 5.29
C GLN A 356 19.50 4.91 3.85
N GLY A 357 18.82 5.91 3.27
CA GLY A 357 18.40 5.89 1.88
C GLY A 357 19.48 6.42 0.94
N TYR A 358 19.48 5.89 -0.28
CA TYR A 358 20.42 6.15 -1.37
C TYR A 358 19.67 6.24 -2.71
N ALA A 359 20.31 6.84 -3.71
CA ALA A 359 19.82 6.73 -5.08
C ALA A 359 19.81 5.26 -5.52
N ALA A 360 18.77 4.87 -6.27
CA ALA A 360 18.59 3.51 -6.75
C ALA A 360 19.80 3.04 -7.56
N GLN A 361 20.35 1.89 -7.19
CA GLN A 361 21.49 1.29 -7.87
C GLN A 361 21.56 -0.22 -7.63
N THR A 362 22.46 -0.90 -8.33
CA THR A 362 22.69 -2.34 -8.19
C THR A 362 24.00 -2.59 -7.48
N TRP A 363 24.01 -3.54 -6.53
CA TRP A 363 25.21 -3.91 -5.82
C TRP A 363 26.27 -4.51 -6.75
N SER A 364 27.42 -3.85 -6.84
CA SER A 364 28.53 -4.22 -7.72
C SER A 364 29.91 -4.16 -7.04
N HIS A 365 29.95 -4.04 -5.70
CA HIS A 365 31.19 -3.94 -4.94
C HIS A 365 31.97 -5.25 -4.92
N THR A 366 33.27 -5.17 -5.21
CA THR A 366 34.21 -6.31 -5.23
C THR A 366 35.38 -6.17 -4.27
N THR A 367 35.57 -4.98 -3.67
CA THR A 367 36.66 -4.67 -2.74
C THR A 367 36.22 -4.80 -1.29
N VAL A 368 37.17 -5.10 -0.39
CA VAL A 368 36.91 -5.19 1.06
C VAL A 368 36.45 -3.83 1.61
N ASN A 369 37.18 -2.77 1.26
CA ASN A 369 36.78 -1.42 1.60
C ASN A 369 35.88 -0.86 0.52
N MET A 370 34.68 -0.45 0.93
CA MET A 370 33.62 0.07 0.08
C MET A 370 33.06 1.36 0.66
N ALA A 371 32.68 2.25 -0.24
CA ALA A 371 32.05 3.53 0.08
C ALA A 371 30.89 3.77 -0.87
N LEU A 372 29.78 4.24 -0.32
CA LEU A 372 28.57 4.57 -1.06
C LEU A 372 27.93 5.84 -0.53
N GLY A 373 27.48 6.72 -1.42
CA GLY A 373 26.72 7.92 -1.05
C GLY A 373 27.58 9.16 -0.89
N THR A 374 26.94 10.25 -0.44
CA THR A 374 27.57 11.56 -0.29
C THR A 374 28.00 11.81 1.15
N ASN A 375 28.82 12.85 1.35
CA ASN A 375 29.26 13.26 2.67
C ASN A 375 28.10 13.43 3.66
N GLY A 376 28.17 12.76 4.82
CA GLY A 376 27.17 12.81 5.89
C GLY A 376 26.01 11.81 5.73
N THR A 377 25.86 11.19 4.56
CA THR A 377 24.88 10.11 4.32
C THR A 377 25.54 8.82 3.86
N ALA A 378 26.87 8.78 3.80
CA ALA A 378 27.57 7.67 3.19
C ALA A 378 27.44 6.38 4.01
N PHE A 379 27.33 5.25 3.31
CA PHE A 379 27.60 3.93 3.84
C PHE A 379 29.06 3.60 3.62
N LYS A 380 29.69 3.04 4.65
CA LYS A 380 31.09 2.60 4.63
C LYS A 380 31.16 1.22 5.26
N GLN A 381 31.89 0.32 4.61
CA GLN A 381 32.34 -0.93 5.20
C GLN A 381 33.80 -1.16 4.80
N GLY A 382 34.58 -1.71 5.71
CA GLY A 382 35.96 -2.06 5.42
C GLY A 382 36.78 -2.29 6.67
N THR A 383 38.06 -2.55 6.49
CA THR A 383 39.06 -2.52 7.55
C THR A 383 39.74 -1.16 7.55
N TYR A 384 40.06 -0.65 8.75
CA TYR A 384 40.91 0.52 8.92
C TYR A 384 42.31 0.08 9.37
N GLY A 385 43.38 0.83 9.05
CA GLY A 385 44.75 0.57 9.54
C GLY A 385 45.65 -0.33 8.65
N PRO A 386 46.89 -0.62 9.08
CA PRO A 386 47.85 -1.46 8.34
C PRO A 386 47.29 -2.89 8.11
N PRO A 387 47.81 -3.69 7.16
CA PRO A 387 47.24 -5.01 6.80
C PRO A 387 46.99 -6.01 7.96
N ALA A 388 47.53 -5.74 9.15
CA ALA A 388 47.40 -6.53 10.37
C ALA A 388 46.27 -6.08 11.34
N SER A 389 45.70 -4.87 11.22
CA SER A 389 44.65 -4.35 12.12
C SER A 389 43.32 -5.11 11.98
N GLN A 390 43.04 -5.62 10.78
CA GLN A 390 42.15 -6.73 10.42
C GLN A 390 40.69 -6.77 10.92
N ILE A 391 40.17 -5.93 11.83
CA ILE A 391 38.74 -5.99 12.25
C ILE A 391 37.86 -5.19 11.29
N MET A 392 36.70 -5.73 10.93
CA MET A 392 35.77 -5.14 9.98
C MET A 392 34.84 -4.12 10.62
N MET A 393 34.71 -2.95 10.00
CA MET A 393 33.79 -1.88 10.40
C MET A 393 32.63 -1.76 9.40
N GLY A 394 31.49 -1.23 9.85
CA GLY A 394 30.32 -0.98 8.99
C GLY A 394 29.38 0.07 9.57
N CYS A 395 29.08 1.12 8.83
CA CYS A 395 28.26 2.24 9.31
C CYS A 395 27.53 2.97 8.18
N VAL A 396 26.50 3.73 8.56
CA VAL A 396 25.79 4.71 7.73
C VAL A 396 25.95 6.11 8.32
N GLY A 397 25.62 7.15 7.53
CA GLY A 397 25.72 8.54 7.96
C GLY A 397 27.17 9.03 8.08
N TYR A 398 28.10 8.35 7.42
CA TYR A 398 29.51 8.69 7.48
C TYR A 398 29.78 10.03 6.79
N GLY A 399 30.46 10.93 7.51
CA GLY A 399 31.02 12.15 6.94
C GLY A 399 32.53 12.02 6.73
N TYR A 400 33.09 12.67 5.72
CA TYR A 400 34.54 12.82 5.48
C TYR A 400 34.92 14.31 5.47
N PRO A 401 36.16 14.68 5.84
CA PRO A 401 36.58 16.08 5.82
C PRO A 401 36.47 16.65 4.39
N ALA A 402 35.88 17.84 4.28
CA ALA A 402 35.58 18.48 2.99
C ALA A 402 36.81 18.72 2.09
N ALA A 403 38.03 18.65 2.65
CA ALA A 403 39.28 18.98 1.96
C ALA A 403 40.02 17.80 1.29
N GLY A 404 39.59 16.54 1.44
CA GLY A 404 40.43 15.38 1.11
C GLY A 404 39.86 14.32 0.16
N GLY A 405 38.58 14.39 -0.24
CA GLY A 405 37.93 13.29 -0.96
C GLY A 405 37.72 12.04 -0.08
N VAL A 406 37.05 11.03 -0.64
CA VAL A 406 36.85 9.74 0.04
C VAL A 406 38.12 8.93 -0.15
N THR A 407 38.89 8.67 0.91
CA THR A 407 39.94 7.64 0.90
C THR A 407 39.26 6.26 1.01
N PRO A 408 39.37 5.40 -0.01
CA PRO A 408 38.84 4.04 0.07
C PRO A 408 39.54 3.21 1.14
N GLU A 409 40.74 3.60 1.56
CA GLU A 409 41.56 2.88 2.54
C GLU A 409 40.99 2.95 3.96
N PHE A 410 40.17 3.98 4.24
CA PHE A 410 39.59 4.19 5.55
C PHE A 410 38.10 3.82 5.54
N ALA A 411 37.75 2.90 6.45
CA ALA A 411 36.38 2.50 6.72
C ALA A 411 35.65 3.65 7.48
N CYS A 412 34.80 3.35 8.44
CA CYS A 412 34.02 4.34 9.20
C CYS A 412 34.85 5.31 10.08
N ASP A 413 36.14 5.49 9.77
CA ASP A 413 37.07 6.32 10.49
C ASP A 413 36.89 7.80 10.14
N ASN A 414 36.70 8.62 11.16
CA ASN A 414 36.95 10.03 11.04
C ASN A 414 37.41 10.65 12.36
N ASP A 415 38.62 11.21 12.33
CA ASP A 415 39.26 12.03 13.36
C ASP A 415 38.35 13.19 13.83
N ARG A 416 37.43 12.91 14.77
CA ARG A 416 36.50 13.87 15.41
C ARG A 416 35.42 14.49 14.52
N VAL A 417 35.19 13.98 13.31
CA VAL A 417 34.04 14.39 12.51
C VAL A 417 32.91 13.40 12.81
N GLY A 418 31.97 13.85 13.64
CA GLY A 418 30.85 13.02 14.10
C GLY A 418 29.92 12.56 12.95
N GLY A 419 29.00 11.66 13.28
CA GLY A 419 27.89 11.29 12.39
C GLY A 419 27.81 9.82 11.98
N ALA A 420 28.89 9.04 12.07
CA ALA A 420 28.87 7.62 11.72
C ALA A 420 28.05 6.79 12.73
N ARG A 421 27.05 6.05 12.22
CA ARG A 421 26.13 5.23 13.01
C ARG A 421 26.26 3.76 12.62
N GLY A 422 26.55 2.90 13.58
CA GLY A 422 26.76 1.46 13.36
C GLY A 422 27.96 0.89 14.10
N HIS A 423 28.57 -0.14 13.51
CA HIS A 423 29.69 -0.88 14.08
C HIS A 423 31.04 -0.22 13.78
N LEU A 424 31.74 0.15 14.85
CA LEU A 424 33.12 0.61 14.84
C LEU A 424 34.01 -0.50 15.43
N ALA A 425 35.14 -0.80 14.82
CA ALA A 425 35.93 -1.98 15.15
C ALA A 425 37.42 -1.70 15.37
N ASP A 426 37.99 -0.72 14.67
CA ASP A 426 39.36 -0.25 14.91
C ASP A 426 39.33 1.14 15.56
N TYR A 427 40.16 1.34 16.57
CA TYR A 427 40.31 2.59 17.31
C TYR A 427 39.04 3.20 17.93
N ALA A 428 38.05 2.38 18.34
CA ALA A 428 36.86 2.87 19.04
C ALA A 428 37.19 3.88 20.16
N GLY A 429 38.36 3.73 20.80
CA GLY A 429 38.87 4.65 21.81
C GLY A 429 39.13 6.10 21.39
N GLU A 430 39.35 6.42 20.10
CA GLU A 430 39.45 7.82 19.64
C GLU A 430 38.08 8.49 19.47
N TYR A 431 37.03 7.69 19.22
CA TYR A 431 35.65 8.15 19.01
C TYR A 431 34.84 8.26 20.31
N CYS A 432 35.11 7.37 21.26
CA CYS A 432 34.35 7.20 22.49
C CYS A 432 35.16 7.72 23.68
N ALA A 433 34.56 8.53 24.57
CA ALA A 433 35.26 9.09 25.74
C ALA A 433 36.07 8.01 26.50
N GLY A 434 37.39 8.22 26.65
CA GLY A 434 38.30 7.28 27.33
C GLY A 434 39.56 6.85 26.54
N GLY A 435 39.70 7.24 25.27
CA GLY A 435 41.00 7.54 24.63
C GLY A 435 42.15 6.55 24.81
N ARG A 436 42.10 5.35 24.22
CA ARG A 436 43.30 4.53 23.93
C ARG A 436 43.12 3.68 22.67
N LEU A 437 44.21 3.52 21.91
CA LEU A 437 44.37 2.59 20.79
C LEU A 437 44.44 1.15 21.33
N ASP A 438 43.30 0.55 21.62
CA ASP A 438 43.24 -0.73 22.36
C ASP A 438 42.59 -1.88 21.56
N PHE A 439 42.40 -1.72 20.26
CA PHE A 439 41.78 -2.70 19.35
C PHE A 439 40.39 -3.16 19.81
N THR A 440 39.65 -2.29 20.53
CA THR A 440 38.27 -2.55 20.94
C THR A 440 37.28 -2.05 19.89
N TRP A 441 36.17 -2.76 19.74
CA TRP A 441 35.02 -2.36 18.95
C TRP A 441 33.99 -1.61 19.82
N ALA A 442 33.09 -0.85 19.19
CA ALA A 442 31.96 -0.18 19.82
C ALA A 442 30.81 0.03 18.84
N TRP A 443 29.61 0.25 19.35
CA TRP A 443 28.43 0.57 18.56
C TRP A 443 28.13 2.06 18.69
N SER A 444 28.19 2.82 17.59
CA SER A 444 27.99 4.27 17.58
C SER A 444 26.59 4.64 17.10
N ASN A 445 25.96 5.62 17.76
CA ASN A 445 24.74 6.28 17.26
C ASN A 445 25.04 7.61 16.54
N GLY A 446 26.33 7.91 16.29
CA GLY A 446 26.79 9.14 15.64
C GLY A 446 27.17 10.26 16.60
N SER A 447 26.78 10.15 17.89
CA SER A 447 27.13 11.11 18.95
C SER A 447 27.87 10.46 20.12
N THR A 448 27.47 9.24 20.48
CA THR A 448 28.06 8.45 21.56
C THR A 448 28.30 7.01 21.11
N CYS A 449 29.14 6.33 21.86
CA CYS A 449 29.38 4.91 21.68
C CYS A 449 28.81 4.10 22.84
N SER A 450 28.12 3.03 22.49
CA SER A 450 27.64 1.99 23.39
C SER A 450 28.44 0.69 23.17
N TYR A 451 28.38 -0.22 24.14
CA TYR A 451 28.90 -1.59 24.01
C TYR A 451 30.39 -1.68 23.66
N ARG A 452 31.19 -0.69 24.06
CA ARG A 452 32.65 -0.72 23.83
C ARG A 452 33.26 -1.94 24.51
N GLY A 453 34.02 -2.73 23.76
CA GLY A 453 34.63 -3.98 24.22
C GLY A 453 33.63 -5.07 24.67
N THR A 454 32.32 -4.83 24.54
CA THR A 454 31.27 -5.79 24.88
C THR A 454 30.98 -6.65 23.66
N PRO A 455 31.04 -7.99 23.75
CA PRO A 455 30.72 -8.85 22.60
C PRO A 455 29.30 -8.61 22.08
N TYR A 456 29.16 -8.46 20.76
CA TYR A 456 27.87 -8.46 20.06
C TYR A 456 28.03 -8.98 18.63
N THR A 457 26.90 -9.29 18.00
CA THR A 457 26.80 -9.67 16.60
C THR A 457 26.25 -8.50 15.80
N TRP A 458 26.91 -8.14 14.70
CA TRP A 458 26.50 -7.06 13.81
C TRP A 458 26.44 -7.52 12.36
N GLY A 459 25.72 -6.78 11.53
CA GLY A 459 25.66 -7.01 10.10
C GLY A 459 25.04 -5.85 9.35
N PHE A 460 24.79 -6.05 8.06
CA PHE A 460 24.02 -5.10 7.27
C PHE A 460 23.12 -5.80 6.25
N ALA A 461 22.12 -5.09 5.76
CA ALA A 461 21.17 -5.55 4.76
C ALA A 461 20.84 -4.43 3.77
N ILE A 462 20.37 -4.81 2.59
CA ILE A 462 19.93 -3.88 1.54
C ILE A 462 18.45 -4.11 1.21
N ARG A 463 17.75 -3.05 0.80
CA ARG A 463 16.34 -3.12 0.39
C ARG A 463 16.06 -2.24 -0.82
#